data_AF-A0A1N7D7X2-F1
#
_entry.id   AF-A0A1N7D7X2-F1
#
_cell.length_a   1.000
_cell.length_b   1.000
_cell.length_c   1.000
_cell.angle_alpha   90.00
_cell.angle_beta   90.00
_cell.angle_gamma   90.00
#
_symmetry.space_group_name_H-M   'P 1'
#
loop_
_entity.id
_entity.type
_entity.pdbx_description
1 polymer ?
#
loop_
_entity_poly.entity_id
_entity_poly.type
_entity_poly.pdbx_seq_one_letter_code
_entity_poly.pdbx_strand_id
1 'polypeptide(L)'
;MYFGCNFAPKTGSFYHTPKIGAMKNLRLSIHSPENIWLRQLLIKRRRELKLSQRELAERLDVVYSFVGKVETGDRRLDFLEFIAYCHSLEIDPCQVVMQFNRQFS
;
A
#
# COMPACT_ATOMS: atom_id res chain seq x y z
N MET A 1 -0.98 -44.35 8.94
CA MET A 1 0.10 -44.03 7.98
C MET A 1 -0.55 -43.33 6.80
N TYR A 2 -0.10 -42.12 6.52
CA TYR A 2 -0.84 -41.11 5.76
C TYR A 2 -1.02 -41.50 4.29
N PHE A 3 -2.29 -41.59 3.88
CA PHE A 3 -2.69 -41.66 2.48
C PHE A 3 -2.33 -40.35 1.77
N GLY A 4 -1.63 -40.45 0.65
CA GLY A 4 -1.34 -39.31 -0.22
C GLY A 4 -2.63 -38.71 -0.78
N CYS A 5 -2.95 -37.48 -0.39
CA CYS A 5 -3.97 -36.69 -1.06
C CYS A 5 -3.40 -36.13 -2.38
N ASN A 6 -3.65 -36.86 -3.47
CA ASN A 6 -3.69 -36.28 -4.82
C ASN A 6 -4.89 -35.33 -4.91
N PHE A 7 -4.70 -34.06 -4.58
CA PHE A 7 -5.69 -33.03 -4.89
C PHE A 7 -5.51 -32.60 -6.35
N ALA A 8 -6.00 -33.42 -7.28
CA ALA A 8 -6.18 -33.00 -8.68
C ALA A 8 -7.51 -32.22 -8.78
N PRO A 9 -7.51 -30.92 -9.09
CA PRO A 9 -8.76 -30.19 -9.27
C PRO A 9 -9.48 -30.69 -10.53
N LYS A 10 -10.62 -31.37 -10.35
CA LYS A 10 -11.55 -31.76 -11.41
C LYS A 10 -12.61 -30.68 -11.62
N THR A 11 -12.24 -29.53 -12.16
CA THR A 11 -13.19 -28.59 -12.78
C THR A 11 -12.45 -27.75 -13.83
N GLY A 12 -12.98 -27.72 -15.05
CA GLY A 12 -12.49 -26.86 -16.13
C GLY A 12 -12.73 -25.38 -15.81
N SER A 13 -11.86 -24.79 -15.00
CA SER A 13 -11.81 -23.36 -14.79
C SER A 13 -10.99 -22.75 -15.92
N PHE A 14 -11.66 -21.98 -16.79
CA PHE A 14 -11.00 -21.13 -17.76
C PHE A 14 -10.34 -19.95 -17.03
N TYR A 15 -9.15 -20.15 -16.46
CA TYR A 15 -8.29 -19.01 -16.11
C TYR A 15 -7.74 -18.45 -17.43
N HIS A 16 -8.02 -17.18 -17.72
CA HIS A 16 -7.27 -16.45 -18.75
C HIS A 16 -5.83 -16.30 -18.24
N THR A 17 -4.91 -17.14 -18.72
CA THR A 17 -3.49 -16.98 -18.45
C THR A 17 -2.95 -15.90 -19.40
N PRO A 18 -2.51 -14.73 -18.90
CA PRO A 18 -1.90 -13.72 -19.75
C PRO A 18 -0.60 -14.25 -20.35
N LYS A 19 -0.28 -13.87 -21.59
CA LYS A 19 1.00 -14.22 -22.22
C LYS A 19 2.15 -13.70 -21.34
N ILE A 20 3.15 -14.54 -21.07
CA ILE A 20 4.26 -14.27 -20.12
C ILE A 20 4.97 -12.93 -20.39
N GLY A 21 5.05 -12.48 -21.65
CA GLY A 21 5.63 -11.19 -22.05
C GLY A 21 4.66 -10.00 -22.20
N ALA A 22 3.36 -10.19 -21.98
CA ALA A 22 2.34 -9.14 -22.07
C ALA A 22 1.80 -8.70 -20.70
N MET A 23 2.33 -9.26 -19.60
CA MET A 23 1.92 -8.87 -18.25
C MET A 23 2.44 -7.47 -17.94
N LYS A 24 1.52 -6.52 -17.74
CA LYS A 24 1.86 -5.20 -17.21
C LYS A 24 2.48 -5.39 -15.83
N ASN A 25 3.57 -4.67 -15.53
CA ASN A 25 4.17 -4.73 -14.20
C ASN A 25 3.21 -4.08 -13.18
N LEU A 26 2.46 -4.91 -12.47
CA LEU A 26 1.51 -4.48 -11.44
C LEU A 26 2.22 -3.93 -10.19
N ARG A 27 3.51 -4.26 -10.01
CA ARG A 27 4.32 -3.83 -8.88
C ARG A 27 5.31 -2.75 -9.32
N LEU A 28 4.84 -1.51 -9.29
CA LEU A 28 5.66 -0.32 -9.53
C LEU A 28 6.87 -0.27 -8.59
N SER A 29 7.94 0.43 -8.96
CA SER A 29 9.07 0.71 -8.06
C SER A 29 8.60 1.46 -6.79
N ILE A 30 9.31 1.29 -5.67
CA ILE A 30 9.00 2.05 -4.44
C ILE A 30 9.35 3.54 -4.58
N HIS A 31 10.16 3.86 -5.59
CA HIS A 31 10.50 5.21 -6.02
C HIS A 31 9.74 5.61 -7.30
N SER A 32 8.65 4.90 -7.65
CA SER A 32 7.81 5.34 -8.76
C SER A 32 7.11 6.66 -8.42
N PRO A 33 6.75 7.49 -9.42
CA PRO A 33 6.04 8.74 -9.20
C PRO A 33 4.78 8.59 -8.33
N GLU A 34 4.06 7.48 -8.49
CA GLU A 34 2.86 7.12 -7.72
C GLU A 34 3.15 6.94 -6.23
N ASN A 35 4.20 6.18 -5.90
CA ASN A 35 4.60 5.93 -4.51
C ASN A 35 5.17 7.20 -3.86
N ILE A 36 5.92 8.01 -4.61
CA ILE A 36 6.44 9.30 -4.16
C ILE A 36 5.28 10.26 -3.88
N TRP A 37 4.30 10.33 -4.77
CA TRP A 37 3.13 11.19 -4.63
C TRP A 37 2.34 10.85 -3.38
N LEU A 38 2.01 9.57 -3.16
CA LEU A 38 1.28 9.13 -1.96
C LEU A 38 2.06 9.49 -0.70
N ARG A 39 3.36 9.21 -0.68
CA ARG A 39 4.22 9.52 0.47
C ARG A 39 4.26 11.01 0.77
N GLN A 40 4.42 11.86 -0.25
CA GLN A 40 4.45 13.30 -0.09
C GLN A 40 3.11 13.84 0.43
N LEU A 41 1.99 13.31 -0.04
CA LEU A 41 0.66 13.65 0.46
C LEU A 41 0.53 13.35 1.97
N LEU A 42 0.92 12.15 2.40
CA LEU A 42 0.86 11.74 3.80
C LEU A 42 1.80 12.58 4.69
N ILE A 43 3.05 12.80 4.26
CA ILE A 43 4.02 13.65 4.97
C ILE A 43 3.49 15.07 5.12
N LYS A 44 2.94 15.63 4.04
CA LYS A 44 2.38 16.98 4.04
C LYS A 44 1.27 17.08 5.08
N ARG A 45 0.30 16.16 5.07
CA ARG A 45 -0.79 16.19 6.05
C ARG A 45 -0.31 16.04 7.49
N ARG A 46 0.65 15.13 7.76
CA ARG A 46 1.26 14.99 9.10
C ARG A 46 1.82 16.33 9.60
N ARG A 47 2.54 17.04 8.72
CA ARG A 47 3.12 18.35 9.05
C ARG A 47 2.07 19.43 9.25
N GLU A 48 0.98 19.42 8.50
CA GLU A 48 -0.17 20.32 8.70
C GLU A 48 -0.83 20.11 10.06
N LEU A 49 -0.89 18.85 10.52
CA LEU A 49 -1.32 18.49 11.88
C LEU A 49 -0.27 18.78 12.96
N LYS A 50 0.91 19.28 12.58
CA LYS A 50 2.06 19.57 13.47
C LYS A 50 2.54 18.35 14.27
N LEU A 51 2.32 17.14 13.75
CA LEU A 51 2.79 15.91 14.39
C LEU A 51 4.23 15.62 13.99
N SER A 52 5.05 15.19 14.94
CA SER A 52 6.31 14.50 14.69
C SER A 52 6.05 13.07 14.18
N GLN A 53 7.08 12.42 13.64
CA GLN A 53 7.00 11.01 13.27
C GLN A 53 6.78 10.09 14.49
N ARG A 54 7.22 10.50 15.69
CA ARG A 54 7.00 9.74 16.94
C ARG A 54 5.54 9.79 17.36
N GLU A 55 4.95 10.98 17.37
CA GLU A 55 3.53 11.15 17.70
C GLU A 55 2.62 10.44 16.70
N LEU A 56 2.97 10.43 15.41
CA LEU A 56 2.23 9.64 14.43
C LEU A 56 2.36 8.14 14.69
N ALA A 57 3.56 7.66 15.03
CA ALA A 57 3.77 6.25 15.36
C ALA A 57 2.95 5.82 16.59
N GLU A 58 2.87 6.69 17.61
CA GLU A 58 2.01 6.49 18.78
C GLU A 58 0.52 6.44 18.41
N ARG A 59 0.04 7.35 17.56
CA ARG A 59 -1.35 7.32 17.06
C ARG A 59 -1.68 6.05 16.29
N LEU A 60 -0.70 5.50 15.58
CA LEU A 60 -0.84 4.27 14.79
C LEU A 60 -0.63 2.99 15.60
N ASP A 61 -0.19 3.09 16.86
CA ASP A 61 0.25 1.97 17.69
C ASP A 61 1.34 1.11 17.01
N VAL A 62 2.35 1.78 16.45
CA VAL A 62 3.47 1.13 15.74
C VAL A 62 4.82 1.63 16.22
N VAL A 63 5.88 0.88 15.91
CA VAL A 63 7.25 1.31 16.17
C VAL A 63 7.61 2.55 15.36
N TYR A 64 8.30 3.51 15.97
CA TYR A 64 8.75 4.76 15.30
C TYR A 64 9.45 4.53 13.94
N SER A 65 10.28 3.49 13.85
CA SER A 65 11.01 3.16 12.61
C SER A 65 10.10 2.80 11.43
N PHE A 66 8.87 2.36 11.69
CA PHE A 66 7.88 2.09 10.65
C PHE A 66 7.54 3.39 9.90
N VAL A 67 7.15 4.44 10.64
CA VAL A 67 6.81 5.75 10.07
C VAL A 67 7.99 6.33 9.32
N GLY A 68 9.19 6.27 9.92
CA GLY A 68 10.42 6.73 9.27
C GLY A 68 10.66 6.06 7.92
N LYS A 69 10.59 4.72 7.85
CA LYS A 69 10.83 3.95 6.61
C LYS A 69 9.75 4.17 5.55
N VAL A 70 8.50 4.39 5.96
CA VAL A 70 7.41 4.76 5.04
C VAL A 70 7.68 6.14 4.42
N GLU A 71 8.07 7.11 5.26
CA GLU A 71 8.34 8.49 4.83
C GLU A 71 9.67 8.69 4.10
N THR A 72 10.65 7.78 4.22
CA THR A 72 11.86 7.77 3.38
C THR A 72 11.66 7.00 2.08
N GLY A 73 10.74 6.02 2.09
CA GLY A 73 10.53 5.13 0.95
C GLY A 73 11.34 3.85 0.98
N ASP A 74 11.78 3.43 2.16
CA ASP A 74 12.41 2.13 2.37
C ASP A 74 11.34 1.04 2.62
N ARG A 75 10.11 1.45 2.97
CA ARG A 75 8.98 0.55 3.22
C ARG A 75 7.73 1.02 2.49
N ARG A 76 7.02 0.07 1.88
CA ARG A 76 5.69 0.29 1.28
C ARG A 76 4.62 0.16 2.36
N LEU A 77 3.52 0.88 2.18
CA LEU A 77 2.29 0.62 2.91
C LEU A 77 1.52 -0.47 2.16
N ASP A 78 1.07 -1.49 2.87
CA ASP A 78 -0.02 -2.33 2.38
C ASP A 78 -1.36 -1.57 2.45
N PHE A 79 -2.43 -2.17 1.94
CA PHE A 79 -3.73 -1.51 1.89
C PHE A 79 -4.29 -1.20 3.29
N LEU A 80 -4.22 -2.14 4.24
CA LEU A 80 -4.74 -1.93 5.59
C LEU A 80 -3.91 -0.89 6.34
N GLU A 81 -2.58 -0.94 6.19
CA GLU A 81 -1.66 0.07 6.71
C GLU A 81 -1.96 1.44 6.13
N PHE A 82 -2.23 1.54 4.82
CA PHE A 82 -2.65 2.79 4.18
C PHE A 82 -3.94 3.35 4.80
N ILE A 83 -4.98 2.53 4.98
CA ILE A 83 -6.23 2.96 5.62
C ILE A 83 -5.97 3.48 7.03
N ALA A 84 -5.21 2.74 7.85
CA ALA A 84 -4.84 3.17 9.20
C ALA A 84 -4.05 4.48 9.19
N TYR A 85 -3.08 4.61 8.27
CA TYR A 85 -2.28 5.82 8.09
C TYR A 85 -3.15 7.03 7.74
N CYS A 86 -4.11 6.89 6.82
CA CYS A 86 -5.05 7.94 6.47
C CYS A 86 -5.90 8.39 7.68
N HIS A 87 -6.47 7.44 8.42
CA HIS A 87 -7.28 7.77 9.59
C HIS A 87 -6.48 8.46 10.70
N SER A 88 -5.25 8.01 10.97
CA SER A 88 -4.36 8.66 11.96
C SER A 88 -4.00 10.10 11.62
N LEU A 89 -4.11 10.46 10.33
CA LEU A 89 -3.90 11.80 9.76
C LEU A 89 -5.20 12.55 9.46
N GLU A 90 -6.35 12.06 9.92
CA GLU A 90 -7.66 12.69 9.69
C GLU A 90 -7.93 12.92 8.20
N ILE A 91 -7.57 11.94 7.36
CA ILE A 91 -7.86 11.91 5.92
C ILE A 91 -8.82 10.77 5.64
N ASP A 92 -9.84 11.03 4.82
CA ASP A 92 -10.66 9.97 4.24
C ASP A 92 -9.85 9.23 3.14
N PRO A 93 -9.53 7.93 3.31
CA PRO A 93 -8.78 7.17 2.31
C PRO A 93 -9.47 7.12 0.94
N CYS A 94 -10.81 7.19 0.90
CA CYS A 94 -11.55 7.22 -0.37
C CYS A 94 -11.22 8.48 -1.19
N GLN A 95 -11.05 9.63 -0.53
CA GLN A 95 -10.64 10.86 -1.21
C GLN A 95 -9.23 10.74 -1.80
N VAL A 96 -8.31 10.09 -1.08
CA VAL A 96 -6.94 9.87 -1.54
C VAL A 96 -6.93 8.99 -2.79
N VAL A 97 -7.69 7.90 -2.80
CA VAL A 97 -7.81 7.01 -3.97
C VAL A 97 -8.45 7.74 -5.16
N MET A 98 -9.49 8.55 -4.91
CA MET A 98 -10.12 9.34 -5.97
C MET A 98 -9.16 10.39 -6.56
N GLN A 99 -8.36 11.04 -5.73
CA GLN A 99 -7.33 11.98 -6.18
C GLN A 99 -6.21 11.27 -6.95
N PHE A 100 -5.78 10.10 -6.48
CA PHE A 100 -4.79 9.26 -7.15
C PHE A 100 -5.24 8.91 -8.57
N ASN A 101 -6.48 8.43 -8.72
CA ASN A 101 -7.04 8.09 -10.02
C ASN A 101 -7.07 9.31 -10.96
N ARG A 102 -7.45 10.50 -10.48
CA ARG A 102 -7.43 11.71 -11.31
C ARG A 102 -6.03 12.14 -11.77
N GLN A 103 -4.99 11.81 -11.01
CA GLN A 103 -3.61 12.24 -11.29
C GLN A 103 -2.88 11.27 -12.25
N PHE A 104 -3.17 9.97 -12.18
CA PHE A 104 -2.39 8.92 -12.86
C PHE A 104 -3.21 8.01 -13.81
N SER A 105 -4.51 8.29 -14.02
CA SER A 105 -5.33 7.60 -15.03
C SER A 105 -5.24 8.26 -16.40
#